data_AF-A0A949T4E6-F1
#
_entry.id   AF-A0A949T4E6-F1
#
_cell.length_a   1.000
_cell.length_b   1.000
_cell.length_c   1.000
_cell.angle_alpha   90.00
_cell.angle_beta   90.00
_cell.angle_gamma   90.00
#
_symmetry.space_group_name_H-M   'P 1'
#
loop_
_entity.id
_entity.type
_entity.pdbx_description
1 polymer ?
#
loop_
_entity_poly.entity_id
_entity_poly.type
_entity_poly.pdbx_seq_one_letter_code
_entity_poly.pdbx_strand_id
1 'polypeptide(L)'
;MNTPNLFSIATKELSQDAFFTWLISFADEKYEEHLLNQCAREFIMEMIKTKYSSFNETIKNVDAKRQWKNIDIIVTINNKYFVVIEDKTYTRQHDKQLYRYKVNAEKHCKERNLLEPVLIYLKTGNESLSSLNHVINEEYVVFDRPKILSIINKYSSIKNDIFNDFFINLSDINNRYNKFIEKNIREWKGNDWEGFYMLIEKSLKLDDINWGFANNPNGGFWWCCFSWLDWKYHCSIYMQLEQYKNRLCFKVETDSNMEESRADVRNELYRAIVNKARKSGLIGIKKPERFGSGAYMTFAVVEQENWLGDGIINVAKVIENIHNYQNFFTEFHKELM
;
A
#
# COMPACT_ATOMS: atom_id res chain seq x y z
N MET A 1 31.29 2.15 -12.54
CA MET A 1 30.46 0.98 -12.91
C MET A 1 29.63 0.65 -11.69
N ASN A 2 28.30 0.55 -11.81
CA ASN A 2 27.49 0.10 -10.68
C ASN A 2 27.86 -1.37 -10.42
N THR A 3 28.31 -1.67 -9.21
CA THR A 3 28.52 -3.04 -8.77
C THR A 3 27.21 -3.81 -8.94
N PRO A 4 27.22 -5.01 -9.55
CA PRO A 4 26.04 -5.84 -9.61
C PRO A 4 25.46 -6.08 -8.21
N ASN A 5 24.14 -5.98 -8.07
CA ASN A 5 23.45 -6.17 -6.80
C ASN A 5 22.59 -7.44 -6.86
N LEU A 6 22.81 -8.36 -5.92
CA LEU A 6 22.13 -9.66 -5.90
C LEU A 6 20.59 -9.53 -5.93
N PHE A 7 20.02 -8.63 -5.13
CA PHE A 7 18.56 -8.46 -4.98
C PHE A 7 17.91 -7.62 -6.10
N SER A 8 18.71 -6.91 -6.89
CA SER A 8 18.25 -6.31 -8.14
C SER A 8 17.98 -7.36 -9.24
N ILE A 9 18.60 -8.54 -9.11
CA ILE A 9 18.46 -9.68 -10.02
C ILE A 9 17.47 -10.69 -9.44
N ALA A 10 17.63 -11.02 -8.16
CA ALA A 10 16.82 -11.98 -7.41
C ALA A 10 15.53 -11.33 -6.88
N THR A 11 14.65 -10.93 -7.80
CA THR A 11 13.47 -10.06 -7.54
C THR A 11 12.23 -10.79 -7.00
N LYS A 12 12.30 -12.10 -6.80
CA LYS A 12 11.16 -12.91 -6.34
C LYS A 12 11.08 -12.91 -4.81
N GLU A 13 9.87 -13.08 -4.28
CA GLU A 13 9.58 -13.22 -2.84
C GLU A 13 10.45 -14.31 -2.21
N LEU A 14 10.68 -15.42 -2.92
CA LEU A 14 11.56 -16.51 -2.44
C LEU A 14 12.99 -16.05 -2.04
N SER A 15 13.52 -15.03 -2.70
CA SER A 15 14.83 -14.46 -2.40
C SER A 15 14.79 -13.52 -1.19
N GLN A 16 13.68 -12.81 -1.01
CA GLN A 16 13.40 -11.99 0.16
C GLN A 16 13.18 -12.86 1.41
N ASP A 17 12.42 -13.95 1.31
CA ASP A 17 12.29 -14.95 2.38
C ASP A 17 13.66 -15.45 2.86
N ALA A 18 14.55 -15.75 1.90
CA ALA A 18 15.88 -16.28 2.16
C ALA A 18 16.71 -15.26 2.91
N PHE A 19 16.67 -13.99 2.48
CA PHE A 19 17.36 -12.90 3.15
C PHE A 19 16.89 -12.73 4.60
N PHE A 20 15.58 -12.63 4.83
CA PHE A 20 15.07 -12.43 6.18
C PHE A 20 15.33 -13.63 7.08
N THR A 21 15.19 -14.86 6.57
CA THR A 21 15.56 -16.07 7.32
C THR A 21 17.04 -16.08 7.69
N TRP A 22 17.91 -15.72 6.73
CA TRP A 22 19.36 -15.61 6.92
C TRP A 22 19.69 -14.55 7.98
N LEU A 23 19.11 -13.34 7.89
CA LEU A 23 19.32 -12.27 8.86
C LEU A 23 18.84 -12.69 10.26
N ILE A 24 17.60 -13.18 10.38
CA ILE A 24 16.99 -13.61 11.65
C ILE A 24 17.84 -14.71 12.32
N SER A 25 18.46 -15.60 11.55
CA SER A 25 19.33 -16.66 12.08
C SER A 25 20.54 -16.11 12.84
N PHE A 26 21.01 -14.89 12.53
CA PHE A 26 22.08 -14.25 13.29
C PHE A 26 21.66 -13.81 14.68
N ALA A 27 20.37 -13.74 15.01
CA ALA A 27 19.93 -13.29 16.34
C ALA A 27 20.22 -14.30 17.48
N ASP A 28 20.55 -15.55 17.12
CA ASP A 28 20.97 -16.58 18.07
C ASP A 28 22.26 -16.19 18.81
N GLU A 29 22.37 -16.53 20.10
CA GLU A 29 23.47 -16.09 20.98
C GLU A 29 24.84 -16.52 20.49
N LYS A 30 24.94 -17.63 19.74
CA LYS A 30 26.22 -18.09 19.19
C LYS A 30 26.86 -17.13 18.18
N TYR A 31 26.12 -16.11 17.73
CA TYR A 31 26.59 -15.08 16.80
C TYR A 31 26.75 -13.69 17.44
N GLU A 32 26.72 -13.58 18.77
CA GLU A 32 26.69 -12.31 19.53
C GLU A 32 27.80 -11.32 19.17
N GLU A 33 28.97 -11.79 18.74
CA GLU A 33 30.11 -10.95 18.32
C GLU A 33 29.90 -10.24 16.97
N HIS A 34 28.84 -10.56 16.23
CA HIS A 34 28.54 -9.94 14.94
C HIS A 34 27.57 -8.77 15.06
N LEU A 35 27.84 -7.65 14.38
CA LEU A 35 26.86 -6.56 14.23
C LEU A 35 25.53 -7.03 13.58
N LEU A 36 25.60 -8.09 12.76
CA LEU A 36 24.41 -8.76 12.22
C LEU A 36 23.51 -9.32 13.33
N ASN A 37 24.08 -9.82 14.44
CA ASN A 37 23.30 -10.31 15.58
C ASN A 37 22.51 -9.17 16.23
N GLN A 38 23.13 -8.01 16.45
CA GLN A 38 22.45 -6.85 17.02
C GLN A 38 21.29 -6.39 16.13
N CYS A 39 21.52 -6.28 14.82
CA CYS A 39 20.48 -5.95 13.85
C CYS A 39 19.34 -6.97 13.87
N ALA A 40 19.65 -8.26 13.83
CA ALA A 40 18.67 -9.34 13.84
C ALA A 40 17.87 -9.41 15.15
N ARG A 41 18.52 -9.19 16.30
CA ARG A 41 17.87 -9.12 17.62
C ARG A 41 16.91 -7.95 17.70
N GLU A 42 17.29 -6.77 17.21
CA GLU A 42 16.39 -5.62 17.15
C GLU A 42 15.21 -5.89 16.21
N PHE A 43 15.46 -6.50 15.05
CA PHE A 43 14.42 -6.89 14.10
C PHE A 43 13.37 -7.83 14.71
N ILE A 44 13.81 -8.90 15.38
CA ILE A 44 12.92 -9.84 16.10
C ILE A 44 12.20 -9.14 17.25
N MET A 45 12.91 -8.32 18.04
CA MET A 45 12.33 -7.60 19.18
C MET A 45 11.18 -6.70 18.73
N GLU A 46 11.37 -5.93 17.65
CA GLU A 46 10.34 -5.05 17.10
C GLU A 46 9.13 -5.81 16.55
N MET A 47 9.28 -7.07 16.13
CA MET A 47 8.17 -7.96 15.80
C MET A 47 7.46 -8.47 17.06
N ILE A 48 8.19 -9.01 18.03
CA ILE A 48 7.61 -9.56 19.27
C ILE A 48 6.81 -8.49 20.03
N LYS A 49 7.34 -7.26 20.10
CA LYS A 49 6.70 -6.12 20.77
C LYS A 49 5.37 -5.68 20.16
N THR A 50 5.05 -6.10 18.92
CA THR A 50 3.74 -5.82 18.32
C THR A 50 2.59 -6.50 19.06
N LYS A 51 2.84 -7.65 19.71
CA LYS A 51 1.87 -8.37 20.54
C LYS A 51 2.24 -8.36 22.02
N TYR A 52 3.54 -8.41 22.34
CA TYR A 52 4.07 -8.43 23.71
C TYR A 52 4.86 -7.15 23.98
N SER A 53 4.15 -6.02 24.14
CA SER A 53 4.76 -4.68 24.26
C SER A 53 5.76 -4.53 25.41
N SER A 54 5.61 -5.31 26.48
CA SER A 54 6.52 -5.35 27.63
C SER A 54 7.72 -6.28 27.45
N PHE A 55 7.94 -6.85 26.26
CA PHE A 55 9.06 -7.75 26.00
C PHE A 55 10.41 -7.06 26.26
N ASN A 56 11.16 -7.64 27.20
CA ASN A 56 12.49 -7.18 27.62
C ASN A 56 13.47 -8.35 27.85
N GLU A 57 13.11 -9.57 27.45
CA GLU A 57 13.93 -10.76 27.64
C GLU A 57 15.12 -10.79 26.68
N THR A 58 16.25 -11.32 27.13
CA THR A 58 17.40 -11.58 26.27
C THR A 58 17.08 -12.69 25.26
N ILE A 59 17.34 -12.43 23.98
CA ILE A 59 17.22 -13.42 22.90
C ILE A 59 18.45 -14.33 22.93
N LYS A 60 18.23 -15.60 23.28
CA LYS A 60 19.27 -16.63 23.41
C LYS A 60 19.24 -17.64 22.28
N ASN A 61 18.09 -18.31 22.11
CA ASN A 61 17.92 -19.36 21.11
C ASN A 61 16.97 -18.88 20.01
N VAL A 62 17.39 -19.02 18.76
CA VAL A 62 16.58 -18.64 17.59
C VAL A 62 16.60 -19.75 16.55
N ASP A 63 15.42 -20.30 16.24
CA ASP A 63 15.20 -21.28 15.17
C ASP A 63 14.29 -20.66 14.10
N ALA A 64 14.89 -20.22 13.00
CA ALA A 64 14.18 -19.66 11.84
C ALA A 64 14.08 -20.71 10.73
N LYS A 65 12.86 -20.94 10.24
CA LYS A 65 12.57 -21.91 9.18
C LYS A 65 11.68 -21.29 8.12
N ARG A 66 11.80 -21.80 6.90
CA ARG A 66 10.99 -21.40 5.76
C ARG A 66 9.97 -22.45 5.38
N GLN A 67 8.90 -22.01 4.73
CA GLN A 67 7.93 -22.88 4.04
C GLN A 67 7.29 -23.94 4.96
N TRP A 68 7.17 -23.64 6.26
CA TRP A 68 6.52 -24.54 7.21
C TRP A 68 5.00 -24.46 7.03
N LYS A 69 4.36 -25.55 6.59
CA LYS A 69 2.92 -25.57 6.27
C LYS A 69 2.52 -24.44 5.29
N ASN A 70 3.41 -24.14 4.33
CA ASN A 70 3.29 -23.07 3.33
C ASN A 70 3.44 -21.64 3.87
N ILE A 71 3.71 -21.44 5.17
CA ILE A 71 4.07 -20.12 5.71
C ILE A 71 5.49 -19.77 5.26
N ASP A 72 5.70 -18.55 4.77
CA ASP A 72 6.97 -18.12 4.20
C ASP A 72 8.13 -18.24 5.19
N ILE A 73 7.99 -17.68 6.40
CA ILE A 73 8.97 -17.78 7.48
C ILE A 73 8.26 -18.00 8.83
N ILE A 74 8.81 -18.90 9.63
CA ILE A 74 8.50 -19.03 11.06
C ILE A 74 9.76 -18.87 11.90
N VAL A 75 9.61 -18.32 13.09
CA VAL A 75 10.72 -18.13 14.03
C VAL A 75 10.28 -18.58 15.42
N THR A 76 11.03 -19.51 16.03
CA THR A 76 10.88 -19.87 17.43
C THR A 76 12.01 -19.22 18.24
N ILE A 77 11.65 -18.43 19.25
CA ILE A 77 12.62 -17.71 20.08
C ILE A 77 12.50 -18.18 21.53
N ASN A 78 13.65 -18.53 22.13
CA ASN A 78 13.78 -18.99 23.51
C ASN A 78 12.84 -20.16 23.88
N ASN A 79 12.41 -20.97 22.91
CA ASN A 79 11.38 -22.00 23.06
C ASN A 79 10.10 -21.48 23.75
N LYS A 80 9.77 -20.20 23.51
CA LYS A 80 8.67 -19.49 24.21
C LYS A 80 7.83 -18.65 23.25
N TYR A 81 8.48 -17.88 22.38
CA TYR A 81 7.82 -17.02 21.41
C TYR A 81 7.81 -17.68 20.04
N PHE A 82 6.70 -17.54 19.32
CA PHE A 82 6.56 -18.01 17.95
C PHE A 82 6.12 -16.84 17.07
N VAL A 83 6.91 -16.53 16.06
CA VAL A 83 6.63 -15.47 15.08
C VAL A 83 6.34 -16.13 13.74
N VAL A 84 5.21 -15.76 13.15
CA VAL A 84 4.78 -16.14 11.81
C VAL A 84 4.94 -14.93 10.92
N ILE A 85 5.66 -15.08 9.82
CA ILE A 85 5.88 -14.00 8.86
C ILE A 85 5.37 -14.46 7.51
N GLU A 86 4.37 -13.76 7.00
CA GLU A 86 3.99 -13.83 5.59
C GLU A 86 4.77 -12.74 4.84
N ASP A 87 5.55 -13.14 3.85
CA ASP A 87 6.42 -12.24 3.09
C ASP A 87 5.76 -11.85 1.78
N LYS A 88 5.77 -10.55 1.47
CA LYS A 88 5.25 -10.03 0.21
C LYS A 88 6.15 -8.93 -0.32
N THR A 89 6.45 -9.01 -1.61
CA THR A 89 7.10 -7.91 -2.35
C THR A 89 6.00 -6.99 -2.88
N TYR A 90 5.50 -7.25 -4.08
CA TYR A 90 4.48 -6.44 -4.75
C TYR A 90 3.09 -7.09 -4.72
N THR A 91 3.03 -8.42 -4.56
CA THR A 91 1.75 -9.15 -4.60
C THR A 91 0.89 -8.88 -3.38
N ARG A 92 -0.42 -8.98 -3.56
CA ARG A 92 -1.39 -8.91 -2.46
C ARG A 92 -1.70 -10.32 -1.98
N GLN A 93 -2.17 -10.42 -0.75
CA GLN A 93 -2.64 -11.67 -0.22
C GLN A 93 -4.07 -11.98 -0.68
N HIS A 94 -4.33 -13.24 -1.04
CA HIS A 94 -5.65 -13.75 -1.43
C HIS A 94 -6.01 -15.04 -0.67
N ASP A 95 -7.25 -15.50 -0.81
CA ASP A 95 -7.70 -16.88 -0.51
C ASP A 95 -7.61 -17.38 0.94
N LYS A 96 -8.07 -16.58 1.91
CA LYS A 96 -8.13 -16.93 3.35
C LYS A 96 -6.82 -17.53 3.90
N GLN A 97 -5.69 -17.22 3.25
CA GLN A 97 -4.40 -17.82 3.54
C GLN A 97 -3.91 -17.41 4.94
N LEU A 98 -4.03 -16.13 5.29
CA LEU A 98 -3.67 -15.59 6.61
C LEU A 98 -4.45 -16.27 7.72
N TYR A 99 -5.77 -16.43 7.57
CA TYR A 99 -6.60 -17.18 8.50
C TYR A 99 -6.08 -18.60 8.74
N ARG A 100 -5.79 -19.34 7.65
CA ARG A 100 -5.26 -20.71 7.75
C ARG A 100 -3.90 -20.75 8.46
N TYR A 101 -3.05 -19.76 8.23
CA TYR A 101 -1.73 -19.66 8.85
C TYR A 101 -1.82 -19.36 10.34
N LYS A 102 -2.69 -18.41 10.73
CA LYS A 102 -3.03 -18.15 12.11
C LYS A 102 -3.50 -19.42 12.84
N VAL A 103 -4.51 -20.13 12.31
CA VAL A 103 -5.02 -21.36 12.92
C VAL A 103 -3.94 -22.43 13.09
N ASN A 104 -3.08 -22.60 12.08
CA ASN A 104 -1.96 -23.54 12.14
C ASN A 104 -0.92 -23.16 13.20
N ALA A 105 -0.65 -21.87 13.35
CA ALA A 105 0.30 -21.33 14.31
C ALA A 105 -0.24 -21.44 15.75
N GLU A 106 -1.49 -21.08 16.00
CA GLU A 106 -2.14 -21.21 17.30
C GLU A 106 -2.15 -22.66 17.79
N LYS A 107 -2.50 -23.60 16.89
CA LYS A 107 -2.43 -25.04 17.20
C LYS A 107 -1.00 -25.46 17.58
N HIS A 108 0.00 -25.00 16.82
CA HIS A 108 1.40 -25.32 17.10
C HIS A 108 1.86 -24.76 18.46
N CYS A 109 1.52 -23.50 18.76
CA CYS A 109 1.84 -22.88 20.05
C CYS A 109 1.22 -23.67 21.20
N LYS A 110 -0.06 -24.05 21.10
CA LYS A 110 -0.75 -24.85 22.12
C LYS A 110 -0.10 -26.22 22.33
N GLU A 111 0.23 -26.94 21.25
CA GLU A 111 0.87 -28.26 21.31
C GLU A 111 2.28 -28.23 21.92
N ARG A 112 2.98 -27.11 21.77
CA ARG A 112 4.36 -26.92 22.24
C ARG A 112 4.47 -26.07 23.52
N ASN A 113 3.34 -25.68 24.11
CA ASN A 113 3.28 -24.80 25.29
C ASN A 113 4.05 -23.47 25.08
N LEU A 114 3.95 -22.90 23.87
CA LEU A 114 4.46 -21.58 23.53
C LEU A 114 3.38 -20.52 23.83
N LEU A 115 3.79 -19.25 23.89
CA LEU A 115 2.85 -18.14 23.91
C LEU A 115 2.08 -18.04 22.58
N GLU A 116 0.97 -17.29 22.58
CA GLU A 116 0.21 -17.04 21.35
C GLU A 116 1.11 -16.48 20.23
N PRO A 117 0.87 -16.89 18.97
CA PRO A 117 1.74 -16.50 17.88
C PRO A 117 1.70 -14.98 17.65
N VAL A 118 2.85 -14.44 17.28
CA VAL A 118 2.97 -13.09 16.71
C VAL A 118 2.81 -13.22 15.21
N LEU A 119 1.83 -12.53 14.63
CA LEU A 119 1.48 -12.61 13.21
C LEU A 119 1.97 -11.36 12.50
N ILE A 120 2.90 -11.52 11.56
CA ILE A 120 3.54 -10.43 10.84
C ILE A 120 3.28 -10.56 9.35
N TYR A 121 2.82 -9.48 8.73
CA TYR A 121 2.75 -9.35 7.27
C TYR A 121 3.88 -8.43 6.83
N LEU A 122 4.98 -9.01 6.38
CA LEU A 122 6.18 -8.29 5.97
C LEU A 122 6.01 -7.83 4.52
N LYS A 123 6.07 -6.52 4.29
CA LYS A 123 5.71 -5.94 2.99
C LYS A 123 6.75 -4.93 2.51
N THR A 124 7.52 -5.28 1.47
CA THR A 124 8.58 -4.40 0.93
C THR A 124 8.13 -3.56 -0.27
N GLY A 125 7.13 -3.99 -1.04
CA GLY A 125 6.43 -3.16 -2.03
C GLY A 125 5.36 -2.30 -1.37
N ASN A 126 4.69 -1.44 -2.15
CA ASN A 126 3.61 -0.61 -1.61
C ASN A 126 2.26 -1.29 -1.79
N GLU A 127 1.34 -1.00 -0.87
CA GLU A 127 -0.04 -1.47 -0.89
C GLU A 127 -0.91 -0.43 -0.17
N SER A 128 -2.12 -0.17 -0.67
CA SER A 128 -3.04 0.80 -0.05
C SER A 128 -3.53 0.31 1.31
N LEU A 129 -3.89 1.23 2.20
CA LEU A 129 -4.48 0.89 3.49
C LEU A 129 -5.79 0.12 3.32
N SER A 130 -6.63 0.56 2.39
CA SER A 130 -7.86 -0.16 2.03
C SER A 130 -7.59 -1.61 1.63
N SER A 131 -6.53 -1.86 0.85
CA SER A 131 -6.10 -3.21 0.54
C SER A 131 -5.60 -3.93 1.80
N LEU A 132 -4.80 -3.30 2.66
CA LEU A 132 -4.27 -3.90 3.89
C LEU A 132 -5.32 -4.18 4.99
N ASN A 133 -6.53 -3.63 4.90
CA ASN A 133 -7.59 -3.86 5.90
C ASN A 133 -7.87 -5.36 6.12
N HIS A 134 -7.81 -6.20 5.09
CA HIS A 134 -8.00 -7.65 5.26
C HIS A 134 -6.87 -8.29 6.09
N VAL A 135 -5.64 -7.79 5.98
CA VAL A 135 -4.49 -8.26 6.78
C VAL A 135 -4.73 -7.94 8.26
N ILE A 136 -5.15 -6.70 8.54
CA ILE A 136 -5.42 -6.22 9.90
C ILE A 136 -6.61 -6.97 10.51
N ASN A 137 -7.67 -7.20 9.73
CA ASN A 137 -8.85 -7.96 10.17
C ASN A 137 -8.52 -9.43 10.50
N GLU A 138 -7.47 -9.99 9.91
CA GLU A 138 -6.93 -11.32 10.24
C GLU A 138 -5.92 -11.29 11.40
N GLU A 139 -5.80 -10.14 12.09
CA GLU A 139 -4.92 -9.87 13.24
C GLU A 139 -3.42 -9.90 12.93
N TYR A 140 -3.04 -9.77 11.66
CA TYR A 140 -1.65 -9.60 11.26
C TYR A 140 -1.21 -8.14 11.43
N VAL A 141 0.00 -7.94 11.94
CA VAL A 141 0.62 -6.62 12.00
C VAL A 141 1.46 -6.39 10.75
N VAL A 142 1.16 -5.32 10.02
CA VAL A 142 1.92 -4.92 8.84
C VAL A 142 3.30 -4.41 9.26
N PHE A 143 4.34 -5.02 8.71
CA PHE A 143 5.73 -4.65 8.91
C PHE A 143 6.30 -4.18 7.57
N ASP A 144 6.09 -2.89 7.30
CA ASP A 144 6.31 -2.29 5.98
C ASP A 144 7.77 -1.89 5.70
N ARG A 145 8.06 -1.54 4.44
CA ARG A 145 9.39 -1.09 4.02
C ARG A 145 9.96 0.05 4.88
N PRO A 146 9.21 1.14 5.19
CA PRO A 146 9.67 2.15 6.14
C PRO A 146 10.09 1.60 7.50
N LYS A 147 9.31 0.69 8.11
CA LYS A 147 9.66 0.08 9.40
C LYS A 147 10.93 -0.76 9.29
N ILE A 148 11.07 -1.57 8.24
CA ILE A 148 12.27 -2.38 7.97
C ILE A 148 13.49 -1.48 7.82
N LEU A 149 13.41 -0.44 6.99
CA LEU A 149 14.50 0.52 6.77
C LEU A 149 14.86 1.26 8.06
N SER A 150 13.89 1.60 8.91
CA SER A 150 14.19 2.30 10.18
C SER A 150 15.08 1.49 11.11
N ILE A 151 15.02 0.15 11.04
CA ILE A 151 15.90 -0.76 11.79
C ILE A 151 17.23 -0.93 11.05
N ILE A 152 17.19 -1.35 9.78
CA ILE A 152 18.40 -1.65 8.98
C ILE A 152 19.35 -0.45 8.89
N ASN A 153 18.82 0.77 8.76
CA ASN A 153 19.64 2.00 8.66
C ASN A 153 20.55 2.22 9.88
N LYS A 154 20.13 1.79 11.09
CA LYS A 154 20.94 1.90 12.32
C LYS A 154 22.22 1.05 12.24
N TYR A 155 22.21 0.05 11.38
CA TYR A 155 23.30 -0.91 11.18
C TYR A 155 23.94 -0.80 9.79
N SER A 156 23.88 0.38 9.17
CA SER A 156 24.49 0.66 7.86
C SER A 156 26.01 0.49 7.81
N SER A 157 26.67 0.34 8.96
CA SER A 157 28.11 0.06 9.07
C SER A 157 28.48 -1.43 8.94
N ILE A 158 27.50 -2.33 8.84
CA ILE A 158 27.73 -3.78 8.64
C ILE A 158 28.53 -4.03 7.36
N LYS A 159 29.66 -4.74 7.48
CA LYS A 159 30.49 -5.15 6.35
C LYS A 159 30.14 -6.58 5.93
N ASN A 160 29.01 -6.73 5.26
CA ASN A 160 28.56 -8.00 4.70
C ASN A 160 27.86 -7.76 3.36
N ASP A 161 28.34 -8.38 2.29
CA ASP A 161 27.86 -8.11 0.94
C ASP A 161 26.38 -8.49 0.74
N ILE A 162 25.92 -9.58 1.36
CA ILE A 162 24.50 -9.99 1.29
C ILE A 162 23.61 -8.95 1.97
N PHE A 163 23.99 -8.51 3.17
CA PHE A 163 23.28 -7.45 3.89
C PHE A 163 23.25 -6.14 3.11
N ASN A 164 24.41 -5.72 2.62
CA ASN A 164 24.56 -4.46 1.91
C ASN A 164 23.82 -4.47 0.59
N ASP A 165 23.84 -5.57 -0.15
CA ASP A 165 23.07 -5.70 -1.38
C ASP A 165 21.57 -5.58 -1.11
N PHE A 166 21.06 -6.25 -0.07
CA PHE A 166 19.64 -6.13 0.28
C PHE A 166 19.29 -4.70 0.70
N PHE A 167 20.11 -4.11 1.57
CA PHE A 167 19.89 -2.76 2.10
C PHE A 167 19.90 -1.70 0.99
N ILE A 168 20.89 -1.76 0.08
CA ILE A 168 20.98 -0.87 -1.08
C ILE A 168 19.75 -1.04 -1.96
N ASN A 169 19.38 -2.27 -2.31
CA ASN A 169 18.20 -2.53 -3.15
C ASN A 169 16.90 -2.01 -2.50
N LEU A 170 16.69 -2.25 -1.20
CA LEU A 170 15.51 -1.78 -0.49
C LEU A 170 15.47 -0.24 -0.41
N SER A 171 16.63 0.39 -0.22
CA SER A 171 16.78 1.85 -0.25
C SER A 171 16.51 2.43 -1.64
N ASP A 172 16.99 1.78 -2.70
CA ASP A 172 16.73 2.18 -4.08
C ASP A 172 15.25 2.07 -4.45
N ILE A 173 14.58 1.01 -4.00
CA ILE A 173 13.12 0.87 -4.12
C ILE A 173 12.44 2.04 -3.41
N ASN A 174 12.83 2.34 -2.18
CA ASN A 174 12.25 3.45 -1.42
C ASN A 174 12.47 4.81 -2.12
N ASN A 175 13.67 5.08 -2.61
CA ASN A 175 13.99 6.32 -3.31
C ASN A 175 13.20 6.45 -4.62
N ARG A 176 13.02 5.34 -5.35
CA ARG A 176 12.24 5.30 -6.60
C ARG A 176 10.81 5.78 -6.42
N TYR A 177 10.18 5.46 -5.29
CA TYR A 177 8.81 5.88 -4.96
C TYR A 177 8.72 7.28 -4.34
N ASN A 178 9.84 7.93 -3.99
CA ASN A 178 9.83 9.30 -3.46
C ASN A 178 10.33 10.34 -4.48
N LYS A 179 10.93 9.90 -5.59
CA LYS A 179 11.53 10.77 -6.61
C LYS A 179 10.55 11.69 -7.33
N PHE A 180 9.25 11.39 -7.30
CA PHE A 180 8.21 12.20 -7.93
C PHE A 180 8.19 13.66 -7.42
N ILE A 181 8.61 13.90 -6.17
CA ILE A 181 8.64 15.23 -5.54
C ILE A 181 9.66 16.17 -6.21
N GLU A 182 10.74 15.61 -6.77
CA GLU A 182 11.84 16.38 -7.38
C GLU A 182 11.76 16.40 -8.90
N LYS A 183 10.77 15.70 -9.46
CA LYS A 183 10.67 15.42 -10.89
C LYS A 183 9.55 16.21 -11.53
N ASN A 184 9.77 16.64 -12.77
CA ASN A 184 8.72 17.25 -13.56
C ASN A 184 7.57 16.24 -13.75
N ILE A 185 6.33 16.66 -13.52
CA ILE A 185 5.12 15.83 -13.64
C ILE A 185 5.06 15.13 -15.01
N ARG A 186 5.48 15.81 -16.09
CA ARG A 186 5.47 15.26 -17.45
C ARG A 186 6.39 14.06 -17.63
N GLU A 187 7.39 13.90 -16.76
CA GLU A 187 8.32 12.80 -16.80
C GLU A 187 7.89 11.62 -15.91
N TRP A 188 6.86 11.79 -15.07
CA TRP A 188 6.41 10.78 -14.12
C TRP A 188 6.09 9.45 -14.80
N LYS A 189 6.54 8.36 -14.19
CA LYS A 189 6.29 6.97 -14.58
C LYS A 189 5.45 6.28 -13.50
N GLY A 190 5.14 4.99 -13.70
CA GLY A 190 4.29 4.24 -12.76
C GLY A 190 4.70 4.37 -11.29
N ASN A 191 6.00 4.24 -10.98
CA ASN A 191 6.49 4.38 -9.60
C ASN A 191 6.31 5.79 -9.03
N ASP A 192 6.38 6.83 -9.87
CA ASP A 192 6.16 8.21 -9.45
C ASP A 192 4.68 8.41 -9.06
N TRP A 193 3.76 7.84 -9.84
CA TRP A 193 2.32 7.86 -9.55
C TRP A 193 1.94 7.04 -8.32
N GLU A 194 2.53 5.85 -8.18
CA GLU A 194 2.34 5.00 -7.00
C GLU A 194 2.81 5.72 -5.73
N GLY A 195 3.99 6.33 -5.76
CA GLY A 195 4.52 7.15 -4.67
C GLY A 195 3.65 8.38 -4.35
N PHE A 196 3.17 9.07 -5.39
CA PHE A 196 2.24 10.18 -5.24
C PHE A 196 0.94 9.74 -4.56
N TYR A 197 0.36 8.59 -4.93
CA TYR A 197 -0.87 8.10 -4.29
C TYR A 197 -0.68 7.66 -2.85
N MET A 198 0.50 7.12 -2.49
CA MET A 198 0.84 6.91 -1.08
C MET A 198 0.88 8.24 -0.30
N LEU A 199 1.38 9.31 -0.91
CA LEU A 199 1.35 10.64 -0.30
C LEU A 199 -0.08 11.13 -0.13
N ILE A 200 -0.91 11.02 -1.17
CA ILE A 200 -2.33 11.41 -1.11
C ILE A 200 -3.08 10.68 0.00
N GLU A 201 -2.94 9.36 0.10
CA GLU A 201 -3.56 8.54 1.17
C GLU A 201 -3.15 9.05 2.57
N LYS A 202 -1.87 9.32 2.78
CA LYS A 202 -1.35 9.85 4.06
C LYS A 202 -1.81 11.27 4.36
N SER A 203 -1.93 12.11 3.33
CA SER A 203 -2.27 13.53 3.46
C SER A 203 -3.76 13.75 3.66
N LEU A 204 -4.61 13.05 2.93
CA LEU A 204 -6.07 13.21 3.01
C LEU A 204 -6.67 12.48 4.21
N LYS A 205 -6.08 11.36 4.65
CA LYS A 205 -6.54 10.57 5.82
C LYS A 205 -8.03 10.23 5.76
N LEU A 206 -8.49 9.79 4.59
CA LEU A 206 -9.85 9.34 4.37
C LEU A 206 -9.90 7.83 4.56
N ASP A 207 -10.93 7.33 5.23
CA ASP A 207 -11.08 5.89 5.49
C ASP A 207 -11.47 5.10 4.22
N ASP A 208 -12.00 5.80 3.21
CA ASP A 208 -12.51 5.22 1.96
C ASP A 208 -11.54 5.34 0.78
N ILE A 209 -10.32 5.84 1.01
CA ILE A 209 -9.32 5.94 -0.04
C ILE A 209 -8.78 4.57 -0.41
N ASN A 210 -8.67 4.33 -1.71
CA ASN A 210 -8.00 3.15 -2.25
C ASN A 210 -7.23 3.51 -3.51
N TRP A 211 -6.14 2.80 -3.77
CA TRP A 211 -5.35 2.98 -4.96
C TRP A 211 -4.73 1.67 -5.42
N GLY A 212 -4.39 1.61 -6.70
CA GLY A 212 -3.85 0.41 -7.29
C GLY A 212 -3.60 0.54 -8.79
N PHE A 213 -3.11 -0.55 -9.38
CA PHE A 213 -2.91 -0.65 -10.81
C PHE A 213 -4.05 -1.46 -11.45
N ALA A 214 -4.73 -0.87 -12.43
CA ALA A 214 -5.75 -1.56 -13.21
C ALA A 214 -5.16 -2.04 -14.53
N ASN A 215 -5.13 -3.35 -14.75
CA ASN A 215 -4.74 -3.94 -16.03
C ASN A 215 -5.82 -3.69 -17.09
N ASN A 216 -5.41 -3.30 -18.30
CA ASN A 216 -6.30 -3.19 -19.46
C ASN A 216 -5.53 -3.47 -20.76
N PRO A 217 -6.21 -3.67 -21.91
CA PRO A 217 -5.54 -3.94 -23.18
C PRO A 217 -4.55 -2.85 -23.66
N ASN A 218 -4.62 -1.64 -23.11
CA ASN A 218 -3.74 -0.52 -23.43
C ASN A 218 -2.55 -0.39 -22.45
N GLY A 219 -2.25 -1.44 -21.69
CA GLY A 219 -1.10 -1.47 -20.77
C GLY A 219 -1.42 -1.04 -19.34
N GLY A 220 -2.68 -0.77 -19.01
CA GLY A 220 -3.13 -0.45 -17.65
C GLY A 220 -2.82 0.97 -17.19
N PHE A 221 -3.24 1.31 -15.97
CA PHE A 221 -2.95 2.60 -15.34
C PHE A 221 -3.07 2.54 -13.81
N TRP A 222 -2.32 3.40 -13.12
CA TRP A 222 -2.52 3.66 -11.70
C TRP A 222 -3.75 4.55 -11.48
N TRP A 223 -4.56 4.17 -10.50
CA TRP A 223 -5.73 4.93 -10.04
C TRP A 223 -5.71 5.13 -8.52
N CYS A 224 -6.35 6.20 -8.06
CA CYS A 224 -6.62 6.45 -6.64
C CYS A 224 -8.04 7.00 -6.50
N CYS A 225 -8.95 6.26 -5.86
CA CYS A 225 -10.34 6.65 -5.63
C CYS A 225 -10.60 6.98 -4.16
N PHE A 226 -11.52 7.90 -3.90
CA PHE A 226 -11.88 8.38 -2.56
C PHE A 226 -13.20 9.17 -2.61
N SER A 227 -13.73 9.55 -1.44
CA SER A 227 -14.97 10.32 -1.29
C SER A 227 -16.18 9.62 -1.91
N TRP A 228 -16.38 8.37 -1.54
CA TRP A 228 -17.52 7.55 -1.88
C TRP A 228 -18.76 8.02 -1.13
N LEU A 229 -19.84 8.28 -1.88
CA LEU A 229 -21.12 8.75 -1.36
C LEU A 229 -22.25 7.94 -2.00
N ASP A 230 -23.13 7.38 -1.18
CA ASP A 230 -24.32 6.69 -1.64
C ASP A 230 -25.25 7.65 -2.38
N TRP A 231 -25.83 7.19 -3.48
CA TRP A 231 -26.71 7.98 -4.31
C TRP A 231 -27.92 7.14 -4.76
N LYS A 232 -28.80 7.75 -5.56
CA LYS A 232 -30.04 7.13 -6.07
C LYS A 232 -29.78 5.79 -6.76
N TYR A 233 -30.82 4.97 -6.84
CA TYR A 233 -30.80 3.69 -7.57
C TYR A 233 -29.74 2.70 -7.04
N HIS A 234 -29.44 2.78 -5.75
CA HIS A 234 -28.35 2.01 -5.11
C HIS A 234 -26.98 2.20 -5.78
N CYS A 235 -26.79 3.33 -6.47
CA CYS A 235 -25.52 3.70 -7.05
C CYS A 235 -24.67 4.44 -6.01
N SER A 236 -23.37 4.52 -6.24
CA SER A 236 -22.46 5.36 -5.45
C SER A 236 -21.71 6.31 -6.37
N ILE A 237 -21.51 7.55 -5.94
CA ILE A 237 -20.68 8.53 -6.65
C ILE A 237 -19.39 8.76 -5.87
N TYR A 238 -18.28 9.00 -6.59
CA TYR A 238 -16.97 9.11 -5.98
C TYR A 238 -16.00 9.92 -6.86
N MET A 239 -14.84 10.26 -6.28
CA MET A 239 -13.74 10.93 -6.98
C MET A 239 -12.62 9.94 -7.28
N GLN A 240 -11.91 10.14 -8.40
CA GLN A 240 -10.77 9.30 -8.77
C GLN A 240 -9.69 10.09 -9.51
N LEU A 241 -8.44 9.95 -9.07
CA LEU A 241 -7.26 10.38 -9.81
C LEU A 241 -6.85 9.27 -10.78
N GLU A 242 -6.55 9.63 -12.02
CA GLU A 242 -6.13 8.67 -13.06
C GLU A 242 -4.80 9.09 -13.70
N GLN A 243 -3.80 8.22 -13.62
CA GLN A 243 -2.47 8.43 -14.21
C GLN A 243 -2.51 8.72 -15.71
N TYR A 244 -3.29 7.97 -16.51
CA TYR A 244 -3.14 7.99 -17.97
C TYR A 244 -3.40 9.37 -18.60
N LYS A 245 -4.23 10.19 -17.96
CA LYS A 245 -4.58 11.55 -18.40
C LYS A 245 -4.28 12.63 -17.37
N ASN A 246 -3.58 12.29 -16.29
CA ASN A 246 -3.27 13.19 -15.18
C ASN A 246 -4.51 13.96 -14.70
N ARG A 247 -5.66 13.27 -14.61
CA ARG A 247 -6.96 13.91 -14.38
C ARG A 247 -7.59 13.50 -13.07
N LEU A 248 -8.37 14.41 -12.52
CA LEU A 248 -9.34 14.10 -11.47
C LEU A 248 -10.69 13.85 -12.15
N CYS A 249 -11.32 12.73 -11.80
CA CYS A 249 -12.60 12.27 -12.34
C CYS A 249 -13.66 12.30 -11.25
N PHE A 250 -14.87 12.68 -11.63
CA PHE A 250 -16.09 12.37 -10.88
C PHE A 250 -16.75 11.16 -11.55
N LYS A 251 -16.98 10.11 -10.76
CA LYS A 251 -17.40 8.79 -11.24
C LYS A 251 -18.65 8.33 -10.51
N VAL A 252 -19.39 7.45 -11.19
CA VAL A 252 -20.53 6.71 -10.64
C VAL A 252 -20.26 5.22 -10.79
N GLU A 253 -20.46 4.48 -9.70
CA GLU A 253 -20.66 3.03 -9.69
C GLU A 253 -22.16 2.76 -9.73
N THR A 254 -22.58 1.90 -10.65
CA THR A 254 -23.99 1.55 -10.86
C THR A 254 -24.29 0.15 -10.38
N ASP A 255 -25.43 -0.03 -9.71
CA ASP A 255 -25.94 -1.34 -9.32
C ASP A 255 -26.32 -2.16 -10.56
N SER A 256 -26.07 -3.47 -10.53
CA SER A 256 -26.46 -4.37 -11.62
C SER A 256 -27.98 -4.55 -11.76
N ASN A 257 -28.74 -4.24 -10.71
CA ASN A 257 -30.19 -4.45 -10.62
C ASN A 257 -31.00 -3.17 -10.82
N MET A 258 -30.37 -2.04 -11.14
CA MET A 258 -31.10 -0.79 -11.39
C MET A 258 -31.98 -0.89 -12.65
N GLU A 259 -33.15 -0.28 -12.62
CA GLU A 259 -34.08 -0.25 -13.75
C GLU A 259 -33.67 0.82 -14.79
N GLU A 260 -33.04 1.90 -14.31
CA GLU A 260 -32.59 3.01 -15.12
C GLU A 260 -31.45 2.59 -16.07
N SER A 261 -31.33 3.26 -17.22
CA SER A 261 -30.17 3.05 -18.07
C SER A 261 -28.93 3.71 -17.48
N ARG A 262 -27.79 3.02 -17.53
CA ARG A 262 -26.47 3.55 -17.14
C ARG A 262 -26.14 4.87 -17.83
N ALA A 263 -26.54 5.01 -19.09
CA ALA A 263 -26.31 6.24 -19.84
C ALA A 263 -27.12 7.41 -19.27
N ASP A 264 -28.35 7.17 -18.85
CA ASP A 264 -29.24 8.21 -18.30
C ASP A 264 -28.77 8.66 -16.92
N VAL A 265 -28.43 7.72 -16.04
CA VAL A 265 -27.78 7.99 -14.74
C VAL A 265 -26.56 8.88 -14.90
N ARG A 266 -25.61 8.48 -15.77
CA ARG A 266 -24.39 9.25 -16.03
C ARG A 266 -24.69 10.64 -16.61
N ASN A 267 -25.66 10.74 -17.51
CA ASN A 267 -26.03 12.01 -18.15
C ASN A 267 -26.73 12.97 -17.18
N GLU A 268 -27.57 12.46 -16.27
CA GLU A 268 -28.19 13.22 -15.18
C GLU A 268 -27.09 13.84 -14.29
N LEU A 269 -26.18 13.00 -13.79
CA LEU A 269 -25.05 13.43 -12.96
C LEU A 269 -24.17 14.47 -13.66
N TYR A 270 -23.86 14.26 -14.94
CA TYR A 270 -23.07 15.21 -15.73
C TYR A 270 -23.75 16.58 -15.85
N ARG A 271 -25.05 16.62 -16.18
CA ARG A 271 -25.80 17.88 -16.29
C ARG A 271 -25.84 18.60 -14.95
N ALA A 272 -26.10 17.87 -13.87
CA ALA A 272 -26.18 18.43 -12.53
C ALA A 272 -24.84 19.01 -12.07
N ILE A 273 -23.74 18.26 -12.20
CA ILE A 273 -22.42 18.71 -11.71
C ILE A 273 -21.90 19.91 -12.49
N VAL A 274 -22.10 19.96 -13.81
CA VAL A 274 -21.67 21.11 -14.62
C VAL A 274 -22.50 22.35 -14.30
N ASN A 275 -23.80 22.19 -14.08
CA ASN A 275 -24.65 23.32 -13.70
C ASN A 275 -24.25 23.89 -12.33
N LYS A 276 -23.97 23.03 -11.35
CA LYS A 276 -23.47 23.47 -10.04
C LYS A 276 -22.09 24.10 -10.16
N ALA A 277 -21.17 23.48 -10.90
CA ALA A 277 -19.83 24.00 -11.11
C ALA A 277 -19.83 25.41 -11.69
N ARG A 278 -20.70 25.69 -12.68
CA ARG A 278 -20.90 27.04 -13.24
C ARG A 278 -21.38 28.04 -12.19
N LYS A 279 -22.36 27.67 -11.36
CA LYS A 279 -22.86 28.54 -10.27
C LYS A 279 -21.79 28.82 -9.22
N SER A 280 -20.92 27.85 -8.95
CA SER A 280 -19.82 27.97 -7.98
C SER A 280 -18.52 28.54 -8.58
N GLY A 281 -18.50 28.93 -9.86
CA GLY A 281 -17.30 29.47 -10.53
C GLY A 281 -16.21 28.45 -10.86
N LEU A 282 -16.46 27.14 -10.69
CA LEU A 282 -15.52 26.05 -10.98
C LEU A 282 -15.57 25.63 -12.46
N ILE A 283 -15.14 26.53 -13.35
CA ILE A 283 -15.19 26.32 -14.81
C ILE A 283 -14.30 25.16 -15.33
N GLY A 284 -13.38 24.65 -14.49
CA GLY A 284 -12.51 23.52 -14.83
C GLY A 284 -13.21 22.16 -14.88
N ILE A 285 -14.42 22.03 -14.31
CA ILE A 285 -15.21 20.80 -14.35
C ILE A 285 -15.93 20.69 -15.69
N LYS A 286 -15.56 19.68 -16.48
CA LYS A 286 -16.07 19.51 -17.85
C LYS A 286 -16.41 18.07 -18.19
N LYS A 287 -17.01 17.89 -19.37
CA LYS A 287 -17.32 16.56 -19.93
C LYS A 287 -16.03 15.79 -20.23
N PRO A 288 -15.93 14.50 -19.92
CA PRO A 288 -14.88 13.66 -20.50
C PRO A 288 -15.01 13.59 -22.02
N GLU A 289 -13.89 13.40 -22.73
CA GLU A 289 -13.87 13.27 -24.20
C GLU A 289 -14.86 12.23 -24.73
N ARG A 290 -15.01 11.12 -24.01
CA ARG A 290 -15.96 10.05 -24.31
C ARG A 290 -16.62 9.58 -23.02
N PHE A 291 -17.89 9.26 -23.12
CA PHE A 291 -18.61 8.60 -22.05
C PHE A 291 -18.48 7.08 -22.16
N GLY A 292 -18.26 6.42 -21.02
CA GLY A 292 -18.29 4.96 -20.92
C GLY A 292 -19.69 4.42 -20.66
N SER A 293 -19.87 3.10 -20.76
CA SER A 293 -21.12 2.36 -20.54
C SER A 293 -21.00 1.21 -19.52
N GLY A 294 -19.82 1.06 -18.91
CA GLY A 294 -19.56 0.03 -17.89
C GLY A 294 -20.25 0.34 -16.55
N ALA A 295 -20.07 -0.53 -15.56
CA ALA A 295 -20.61 -0.32 -14.21
C ALA A 295 -19.99 0.91 -13.51
N TYR A 296 -18.73 1.20 -13.82
CA TYR A 296 -17.99 2.36 -13.33
C TYR A 296 -17.80 3.37 -14.46
N MET A 297 -18.44 4.54 -14.37
CA MET A 297 -18.44 5.55 -15.42
C MET A 297 -17.96 6.90 -14.92
N THR A 298 -17.07 7.54 -15.67
CA THR A 298 -16.74 8.95 -15.46
C THR A 298 -17.85 9.82 -16.07
N PHE A 299 -18.45 10.70 -15.27
CA PHE A 299 -19.45 11.66 -15.74
C PHE A 299 -18.90 13.08 -15.87
N ALA A 300 -17.86 13.46 -15.12
CA ALA A 300 -17.15 14.74 -15.29
C ALA A 300 -15.66 14.61 -14.96
N VAL A 301 -14.84 15.55 -15.45
CA VAL A 301 -13.38 15.57 -15.25
C VAL A 301 -12.86 16.97 -14.98
N VAL A 302 -11.69 17.03 -14.33
CA VAL A 302 -10.83 18.20 -14.16
C VAL A 302 -9.45 17.85 -14.71
N GLU A 303 -8.96 18.66 -15.65
CA GLU A 303 -7.65 18.44 -16.29
C GLU A 303 -6.49 18.86 -15.39
N GLN A 304 -5.31 18.30 -15.68
CA GLN A 304 -4.08 18.43 -14.91
C GLN A 304 -3.82 19.85 -14.38
N GLU A 305 -3.90 20.85 -15.26
CA GLU A 305 -3.60 22.25 -14.95
C GLU A 305 -4.48 22.84 -13.84
N ASN A 306 -5.67 22.27 -13.62
CA ASN A 306 -6.66 22.76 -12.67
C ASN A 306 -6.66 22.02 -11.32
N TRP A 307 -5.83 20.98 -11.15
CA TRP A 307 -5.72 20.27 -9.86
C TRP A 307 -4.29 19.88 -9.51
N LEU A 308 -3.53 19.29 -10.44
CA LEU A 308 -2.17 18.81 -10.23
C LEU A 308 -1.10 19.88 -10.51
N GLY A 309 -1.37 20.78 -11.45
CA GLY A 309 -0.44 21.82 -11.91
C GLY A 309 0.52 21.33 -13.01
N ASP A 310 1.62 22.03 -13.21
CA ASP A 310 2.69 21.70 -14.17
C ASP A 310 4.06 21.91 -13.52
N GLY A 311 5.12 21.42 -14.15
CA GLY A 311 6.47 21.51 -13.59
C GLY A 311 6.72 20.49 -12.48
N ILE A 312 7.49 20.88 -11.47
CA ILE A 312 7.69 20.07 -10.26
C ILE A 312 6.48 20.27 -9.34
N ILE A 313 6.00 19.19 -8.73
CA ILE A 313 4.79 19.20 -7.92
C ILE A 313 4.88 20.19 -6.73
N ASN A 314 3.85 21.01 -6.58
CA ASN A 314 3.59 21.74 -5.33
C ASN A 314 2.59 20.94 -4.49
N VAL A 315 3.11 20.09 -3.59
CA VAL A 315 2.28 19.16 -2.80
C VAL A 315 1.19 19.89 -2.03
N ALA A 316 1.52 20.99 -1.34
CA ALA A 316 0.55 21.75 -0.54
C ALA A 316 -0.60 22.26 -1.42
N LYS A 317 -0.30 22.79 -2.61
CA LYS A 317 -1.32 23.29 -3.53
C LYS A 317 -2.18 22.17 -4.11
N VAL A 318 -1.59 21.00 -4.40
CA VAL A 318 -2.34 19.85 -4.90
C VAL A 318 -3.33 19.34 -3.85
N ILE A 319 -2.90 19.21 -2.59
CA ILE A 319 -3.78 18.83 -1.49
C ILE A 319 -4.90 19.85 -1.28
N GLU A 320 -4.58 21.15 -1.30
CA GLU A 320 -5.58 22.22 -1.24
C GLU A 320 -6.61 22.12 -2.38
N ASN A 321 -6.16 21.92 -3.61
CA ASN A 321 -7.04 21.76 -4.77
C ASN A 321 -7.95 20.53 -4.63
N ILE A 322 -7.41 19.39 -4.18
CA ILE A 322 -8.21 18.17 -3.95
C ILE A 322 -9.28 18.44 -2.89
N HIS A 323 -8.94 19.06 -1.76
CA HIS A 323 -9.93 19.43 -0.74
C HIS A 323 -11.01 20.37 -1.29
N ASN A 324 -10.65 21.35 -2.12
CA ASN A 324 -11.64 22.24 -2.75
C ASN A 324 -12.65 21.46 -3.61
N TYR A 325 -12.18 20.49 -4.41
CA TYR A 325 -13.07 19.63 -5.19
C TYR A 325 -13.88 18.68 -4.32
N GLN A 326 -13.33 18.17 -3.21
CA GLN A 326 -14.07 17.33 -2.26
C GLN A 326 -15.19 18.09 -1.56
N ASN A 327 -14.93 19.32 -1.12
CA ASN A 327 -15.94 20.18 -0.51
C ASN A 327 -17.07 20.46 -1.49
N PHE A 328 -16.73 20.86 -2.72
CA PHE A 328 -17.70 21.03 -3.80
C PHE A 328 -18.49 19.75 -4.07
N PHE A 329 -17.83 18.59 -4.11
CA PHE A 329 -18.47 17.30 -4.38
C PHE A 329 -19.44 16.88 -3.27
N THR A 330 -19.08 17.15 -2.02
CA THR A 330 -19.95 16.92 -0.86
C THR A 330 -21.19 17.80 -0.90
N GLU A 331 -21.04 19.09 -1.22
CA GLU A 331 -22.17 19.99 -1.40
C GLU A 331 -23.02 19.64 -2.62
N PHE A 332 -22.40 19.11 -3.68
CA PHE A 332 -23.09 18.63 -4.87
C PHE A 332 -23.98 17.44 -4.55
N HIS A 333 -23.46 16.48 -3.80
CA HIS A 333 -24.20 15.32 -3.33
C HIS A 333 -25.41 15.72 -2.48
N LYS A 334 -25.24 16.64 -1.51
CA LYS A 334 -26.33 17.13 -0.65
C LYS A 334 -27.49 17.79 -1.42
N GLU A 335 -27.21 18.42 -2.57
CA GLU A 335 -28.25 19.04 -3.41
C GLU A 335 -28.93 18.05 -4.37
N LEU A 336 -28.31 16.89 -4.58
CA LEU A 336 -28.80 15.84 -5.48
C LEU A 336 -29.70 14.81 -4.80
N MET A 337 -29.51 14.64 -3.49
CA MET A 337 -30.38 13.87 -2.60
C MET A 337 -31.64 14.65 -2.31
#